data_AF-A0A392SMR5-F1
#
_entry.id   AF-A0A392SMR5-F1
#
_cell.length_a   1.000
_cell.length_b   1.000
_cell.length_c   1.000
_cell.angle_alpha   90.00
_cell.angle_beta   90.00
_cell.angle_gamma   90.00
#
_symmetry.space_group_name_H-M   'P 1'
#
loop_
_entity.id
_entity.type
_entity.pdbx_description
1 polymer ?
#
loop_
_entity_poly.entity_id
_entity_poly.type
_entity_poly.pdbx_seq_one_letter_code
_entity_poly.pdbx_strand_id
1 'polypeptide(L)'
;GSGGLHRVHPGVPAELFVLPPTLGHAKLFDGQTQLVISEPEKAILEDMGAESIKNEIANSSVAVMKLLEIVSFLNGRECQYLAERDVARKKLEGVGLKYNEL
;
A
#
# COMPACT_ATOMS: atom_id res chain seq x y z
N GLY A 1 -9.94 17.70 -16.01
CA GLY A 1 -9.36 18.29 -14.79
C GLY A 1 -8.27 17.35 -14.31
N SER A 2 -7.04 17.84 -14.25
CA SER A 2 -5.85 17.05 -13.92
C SER A 2 -5.88 16.67 -12.45
N GLY A 3 -6.03 15.37 -12.13
CA GLY A 3 -5.91 14.86 -10.77
C GLY A 3 -4.49 15.09 -10.27
N GLY A 4 -4.33 16.01 -9.33
CA GLY A 4 -3.04 16.37 -8.77
C GLY A 4 -2.41 15.20 -8.03
N LEU A 5 -1.46 14.52 -8.67
CA LEU A 5 -0.38 13.84 -7.94
C LEU A 5 0.33 14.92 -7.12
N HIS A 6 0.13 14.94 -5.79
CA HIS A 6 0.92 15.79 -4.91
C HIS A 6 2.38 15.34 -4.99
N ARG A 7 3.19 16.05 -5.80
CA ARG A 7 4.64 15.89 -5.85
C ARG A 7 5.20 16.29 -4.49
N VAL A 8 5.62 15.30 -3.71
CA VAL A 8 6.44 15.55 -2.53
C VAL A 8 7.78 16.10 -3.04
N HIS A 9 8.12 17.33 -2.67
CA HIS A 9 9.38 17.96 -3.07
C HIS A 9 10.50 17.44 -2.15
N PRO A 10 11.57 16.82 -2.67
CA PRO A 10 12.70 16.38 -1.85
C PRO A 10 13.27 17.55 -1.04
N GLY A 11 13.41 17.36 0.28
CA GLY A 11 14.00 18.35 1.19
C GLY A 11 13.04 19.40 1.77
N VAL A 12 11.74 19.37 1.44
CA VAL A 12 10.72 20.20 2.08
C VAL A 12 9.89 19.33 3.03
N PRO A 13 9.79 19.66 4.33
CA PRO A 13 8.89 18.96 5.25
C PRO A 13 7.46 19.04 4.72
N ALA A 14 6.82 17.90 4.52
CA ALA A 14 5.40 17.89 4.17
C ALA A 14 4.60 18.26 5.43
N GLU A 15 3.75 19.30 5.35
CA GLU A 15 2.83 19.65 6.43
C GLU A 15 1.85 18.51 6.77
N LEU A 16 1.65 17.58 5.82
CA LEU A 16 0.80 16.41 5.95
C LEU A 16 1.54 15.17 5.44
N PHE A 17 1.47 14.09 6.21
CA PHE A 17 1.96 12.79 5.77
C PHE A 17 1.20 12.31 4.53
N VAL A 18 1.90 12.03 3.44
CA VAL A 18 1.30 11.50 2.21
C VAL A 18 1.34 9.98 2.25
N LEU A 19 0.17 9.36 2.36
CA LEU A 19 0.03 7.91 2.29
C LEU A 19 0.50 7.40 0.92
N PRO A 20 1.43 6.42 0.87
CA PRO A 20 1.79 5.73 -0.36
C PRO A 20 0.54 5.17 -1.04
N PRO A 21 0.43 5.27 -2.39
CA PRO A 21 -0.75 4.78 -3.12
C PRO A 21 -1.11 3.33 -2.80
N THR A 22 -0.12 2.48 -2.50
CA THR A 22 -0.31 1.07 -2.10
C THR A 22 -1.10 0.88 -0.80
N LEU A 23 -1.15 1.88 0.09
CA LEU A 23 -1.96 1.88 1.30
C LEU A 23 -3.36 2.49 1.08
N GLY A 24 -3.55 3.23 -0.01
CA GLY A 24 -4.78 3.98 -0.33
C GLY A 24 -5.93 3.17 -0.95
N HIS A 25 -5.78 1.85 -1.11
CA HIS A 25 -6.79 0.99 -1.74
C HIS A 25 -7.86 0.47 -0.75
N ALA A 26 -7.67 0.67 0.54
CA ALA A 26 -8.62 0.26 1.58
C ALA A 26 -9.43 1.47 2.09
N LYS A 27 -10.70 1.26 2.44
CA LYS A 27 -11.57 2.28 3.11
C LYS A 27 -10.93 2.89 4.37
N LEU A 28 -9.90 2.25 4.92
CA LEU A 28 -9.20 2.67 6.13
C LEU A 28 -8.30 3.90 5.90
N PHE A 29 -7.76 4.06 4.68
CA PHE A 29 -6.87 5.16 4.32
C PHE A 29 -7.31 5.68 2.95
N ASP A 30 -8.22 6.64 2.94
CA ASP A 30 -8.64 7.35 1.74
C ASP A 30 -7.95 8.72 1.62
N GLY A 31 -8.22 9.45 0.54
CA GLY A 31 -7.68 10.80 0.34
C GLY A 31 -8.16 11.85 1.35
N GLN A 32 -9.09 11.52 2.25
CA GLN A 32 -9.55 12.39 3.33
C GLN A 32 -8.96 12.01 4.69
N THR A 33 -8.25 10.88 4.75
CA THR A 33 -7.63 10.38 5.98
C THR A 33 -6.46 11.27 6.36
N GLN A 34 -6.58 11.91 7.53
CA GLN A 34 -5.52 12.74 8.11
C GLN A 34 -4.78 11.94 9.17
N LEU A 35 -3.46 11.88 9.07
CA LEU A 35 -2.61 11.44 10.17
C LEU A 35 -2.40 12.63 11.11
N VAL A 36 -3.01 12.58 12.30
CA VAL A 36 -2.86 13.60 13.33
C VAL A 36 -2.15 12.97 14.52
N ILE A 37 -1.07 13.60 14.97
CA ILE A 37 -0.43 13.25 16.24
C ILE A 37 -1.23 13.93 17.34
N SER A 38 -1.69 13.18 18.33
CA SER A 38 -2.41 13.77 19.46
C SER A 38 -1.48 14.64 20.32
N GLU A 39 -2.00 15.65 21.01
CA GLU A 39 -1.18 16.51 21.88
C GLU A 39 -0.36 15.72 22.93
N PRO A 40 -0.88 14.65 23.57
CA PRO A 40 -0.08 13.82 24.46
C PRO A 40 1.09 13.11 23.75
N GLU A 41 0.87 12.56 22.55
CA GLU A 41 1.93 11.91 21.77
C GLU A 41 2.96 12.92 21.28
N LYS A 42 2.52 14.14 20.92
CA LYS A 42 3.41 15.23 20.54
C LYS A 42 4.32 15.63 21.70
N ALA A 43 3.79 15.77 22.91
CA ALA A 43 4.59 16.07 24.10
C ALA A 43 5.62 14.97 24.38
N ILE A 44 5.26 13.69 24.18
CA ILE A 44 6.19 12.56 24.30
C ILE A 44 7.30 12.68 23.24
N LEU A 45 6.94 12.94 21.98
CA LEU A 45 7.93 13.09 20.89
C LEU A 45 8.85 14.29 21.09
N GLU A 46 8.36 15.39 21.67
CA GLU A 46 9.17 16.57 22.01
C GLU A 46 10.13 16.30 23.18
N ASP A 47 9.72 15.48 24.15
CA ASP A 47 10.57 15.00 25.25
C ASP A 47 11.62 13.98 24.76
N MET A 48 11.28 13.20 23.72
CA MET A 48 12.23 12.28 23.08
C MET A 48 13.35 13.04 22.37
N GLY A 49 14.59 12.78 22.75
CA GLY A 49 15.76 13.31 22.02
C GLY A 49 15.84 12.79 20.58
N ALA A 50 16.43 13.58 19.67
CA ALA A 50 16.51 13.27 18.24
C ALA A 50 17.11 11.89 17.92
N GLU A 51 18.11 11.43 18.68
CA GLU A 51 18.68 10.09 18.51
C GLU A 51 17.71 8.98 18.92
N SER A 52 16.88 9.20 19.95
CA SER A 52 15.86 8.22 20.33
C SER A 52 14.77 8.11 19.27
N ILE A 53 14.36 9.24 18.67
CA ILE A 53 13.40 9.25 17.56
C ILE A 53 13.97 8.48 16.35
N LYS A 54 15.23 8.73 15.97
CA LYS A 54 15.89 8.00 14.87
C LYS A 54 15.94 6.49 15.13
N ASN A 55 16.28 6.07 16.35
CA ASN A 55 16.34 4.66 16.72
C ASN A 55 14.96 4.00 16.66
N GLU A 56 13.92 4.68 17.14
CA GLU A 56 12.56 4.17 17.08
C GLU A 56 12.07 4.01 15.63
N ILE A 57 12.35 5.00 14.78
CA ILE A 57 12.07 4.92 13.33
C ILE A 57 12.80 3.74 12.71
N ALA A 58 14.09 3.56 12.98
CA ALA A 58 14.87 2.46 12.42
C ALA A 58 14.32 1.10 12.86
N ASN A 59 13.98 0.96 14.14
CA ASN A 59 13.43 -0.26 14.72
C ASN A 59 12.06 -0.60 14.12
N SER A 60 11.17 0.39 14.04
CA SER A 60 9.83 0.25 13.47
C SER A 60 9.86 -0.01 11.95
N SER A 61 10.83 0.55 11.23
CA SER A 61 10.96 0.38 9.78
C SER A 61 11.17 -1.09 9.38
N VAL A 62 11.88 -1.87 10.20
CA VAL A 62 12.08 -3.31 9.94
C VAL A 62 10.76 -4.06 9.94
N ALA A 63 9.85 -3.74 10.86
CA ALA A 63 8.53 -4.37 10.91
C ALA A 63 7.70 -4.02 9.67
N VAL A 64 7.72 -2.75 9.25
CA VAL A 64 7.03 -2.29 8.04
C VAL A 64 7.58 -2.98 6.79
N MET A 65 8.91 -3.10 6.65
CA MET A 65 9.53 -3.80 5.52
C MET A 65 9.11 -5.27 5.45
N LYS A 66 9.09 -5.98 6.59
CA LYS A 66 8.62 -7.37 6.64
C LYS A 66 7.15 -7.51 6.22
N LEU A 67 6.30 -6.58 6.64
CA LEU A 67 4.90 -6.56 6.19
C LEU A 67 4.79 -6.36 4.68
N LEU A 68 5.59 -5.45 4.10
CA LEU A 68 5.64 -5.23 2.65
C LEU A 68 6.12 -6.48 1.89
N GLU A 69 7.09 -7.23 2.41
CA GLU A 69 7.52 -8.50 1.84
C GLU A 69 6.38 -9.52 1.79
N ILE A 70 5.65 -9.69 2.90
CA ILE A 70 4.51 -10.61 2.99
C ILE A 70 3.40 -10.20 2.01
N VAL A 71 3.04 -8.93 1.97
CA VAL A 71 2.03 -8.40 1.03
C VAL A 71 2.47 -8.63 -0.41
N SER A 72 3.74 -8.38 -0.74
CA SER A 72 4.27 -8.60 -2.09
C SER A 72 4.21 -10.08 -2.49
N PHE A 73 4.55 -10.99 -1.57
CA PHE A 73 4.42 -12.43 -1.80
C PHE A 73 2.98 -12.86 -2.08
N LEU A 74 2.02 -12.37 -1.27
CA LEU A 74 0.60 -12.68 -1.46
C LEU A 74 0.06 -12.13 -2.78
N ASN A 75 0.43 -10.90 -3.14
CA ASN A 75 0.06 -10.29 -4.42
C ASN A 75 0.57 -11.10 -5.61
N GLY A 76 1.82 -11.58 -5.55
CA GLY A 76 2.37 -12.46 -6.58
C GLY A 76 1.54 -13.73 -6.76
N ARG A 77 1.12 -14.36 -5.66
CA ARG A 77 0.24 -15.54 -5.69
C ARG A 77 -1.14 -15.23 -6.26
N GLU A 78 -1.76 -14.12 -5.86
CA GLU A 78 -3.06 -13.71 -6.39
C GLU A 78 -3.00 -13.48 -7.91
N CYS A 79 -1.99 -12.75 -8.38
CA CYS A 79 -1.76 -12.54 -9.81
C CYS A 79 -1.62 -13.87 -10.58
N GLN A 80 -0.88 -14.83 -10.02
CA GLN A 80 -0.75 -16.16 -10.60
C GLN A 80 -2.12 -16.87 -10.67
N TYR A 81 -2.88 -16.88 -9.58
CA TYR A 81 -4.21 -17.50 -9.56
C TYR A 81 -5.17 -16.88 -10.56
N LEU A 82 -5.15 -15.55 -10.71
CA LEU A 82 -5.98 -14.85 -11.70
C LEU A 82 -5.59 -15.25 -13.13
N ALA A 83 -4.28 -15.34 -13.43
CA ALA A 83 -3.80 -15.78 -14.74
C ALA A 83 -4.22 -17.23 -15.06
N GLU A 84 -4.06 -18.15 -14.10
CA GLU A 84 -4.48 -19.56 -14.24
C GLU A 84 -5.99 -19.68 -14.47
N ARG A 85 -6.79 -18.93 -13.71
CA ARG A 85 -8.25 -18.84 -13.87
C ARG A 85 -8.62 -18.36 -15.26
N ASP A 86 -7.98 -17.31 -15.76
CA ASP A 86 -8.30 -16.73 -17.06
C ASP A 86 -7.91 -17.70 -18.21
N VAL A 87 -6.82 -18.45 -18.07
CA VAL A 87 -6.46 -19.53 -19.00
C VAL A 87 -7.51 -20.65 -18.97
N ALA A 88 -7.95 -21.08 -17.79
CA ALA A 88 -8.98 -22.11 -17.66
C ALA A 88 -10.31 -21.66 -18.28
N ARG A 89 -10.70 -20.40 -18.08
CA ARG A 89 -11.93 -19.83 -18.67
C ARG A 89 -11.89 -19.83 -20.20
N LYS A 90 -10.77 -19.41 -20.80
CA LYS A 90 -10.59 -19.46 -22.26
C LYS A 90 -10.69 -20.88 -22.83
N LYS A 91 -10.13 -21.87 -22.13
CA LYS A 91 -10.25 -23.28 -22.53
C LYS A 91 -11.70 -23.75 -22.51
N LEU A 92 -12.45 -23.40 -21.46
CA LEU A 92 -13.86 -23.75 -21.33
C LEU A 92 -14.71 -23.11 -22.45
N GLU A 93 -14.49 -21.82 -22.73
CA GLU A 93 -15.14 -21.11 -23.84
C GLU A 93 -14.86 -21.80 -25.18
N GLY A 94 -13.60 -22.17 -25.46
CA GLY A 94 -13.22 -22.89 -26.68
C GLY A 94 -13.85 -24.28 -26.80
N VAL A 95 -14.00 -25.01 -25.70
CA VAL A 95 -14.72 -26.30 -25.68
C VAL A 95 -16.20 -26.09 -25.99
N GLY A 96 -16.85 -25.09 -25.38
CA GLY A 96 -18.26 -24.78 -25.65
C GLY A 96 -18.54 -24.40 -27.10
N LEU A 97 -17.66 -23.62 -27.73
CA LEU A 97 -17.76 -23.31 -29.17
C LEU A 97 -17.70 -24.56 -30.03
N LYS A 98 -16.79 -25.50 -29.72
CA LYS A 98 -16.62 -26.75 -30.47
C LYS A 98 -17.85 -27.65 -30.43
N TYR A 99 -18.63 -27.61 -29.35
CA TYR A 99 -19.88 -28.37 -29.23
C TYR A 99 -21.06 -27.71 -29.96
N ASN A 100 -21.04 -26.39 -30.15
CA ASN A 100 -22.09 -25.68 -30.90
C ASN A 100 -21.90 -25.76 -32.43
N GLU A 101 -20.74 -26.23 -32.90
CA GLU A 101 -20.42 -26.46 -34.31
C GLU A 101 -20.68 -27.91 -34.78
N LEU A 102 -21.15 -28.79 -33.88
CA LEU A 102 -21.56 -30.18 -34.14
C LEU A 102 -23.09 -30.28 -34.24
#